data_AF-A0A9D7AQZ3-F1
#
_entry.id   AF-A0A9D7AQZ3-F1
#
_cell.length_a   1.000
_cell.length_b   1.000
_cell.length_c   1.000
_cell.angle_alpha   90.00
_cell.angle_beta   90.00
_cell.angle_gamma   90.00
#
_symmetry.space_group_name_H-M   'P 1'
#
loop_
_entity.id
_entity.type
_entity.pdbx_description
1 polymer ?
#
loop_
_entity_poly.entity_id
_entity_poly.type
_entity_poly.pdbx_seq_one_letter_code
_entity_poly.pdbx_strand_id
1 'polypeptide(L)' 'MPTDVVRRRFGRSLNNFFNLYMPLADEWTMFDNSTTPFARVIAAKLANQLTVTEPATWHKLQKLSQTGS' A
#
# COMPACT_ATOMS: atom_id res chain seq x y z
N MET A 1 2.07 -5.04 21.54
CA MET A 1 2.89 -5.68 20.47
C MET A 1 4.18 -4.89 20.31
N PRO A 2 5.36 -5.53 20.20
CA PRO A 2 6.61 -4.81 20.00
C PRO A 2 6.59 -4.05 18.67
N THR A 3 7.06 -2.81 18.66
CA THR A 3 7.09 -1.92 17.49
C THR A 3 7.81 -2.55 16.30
N ASP A 4 8.85 -3.33 16.55
CA ASP A 4 9.68 -3.96 15.53
C ASP A 4 8.92 -5.06 14.77
N VAL A 5 8.04 -5.78 15.47
CA VAL A 5 7.17 -6.80 14.86
C VAL A 5 6.16 -6.14 13.93
N VAL A 6 5.61 -4.98 14.33
CA VAL A 6 4.65 -4.21 13.52
C VAL A 6 5.32 -3.68 12.25
N ARG A 7 6.52 -3.07 12.37
CA ARG A 7 7.29 -2.55 11.22
C ARG A 7 7.64 -3.65 10.21
N ARG A 8 8.11 -4.80 10.70
CA ARG A 8 8.44 -5.94 9.83
C ARG A 8 7.22 -6.49 9.10
N ARG A 9 6.09 -6.64 9.79
CA ARG A 9 4.84 -7.10 9.18
C ARG A 9 4.33 -6.11 8.14
N PHE A 10 4.39 -4.81 8.43
CA PHE A 10 4.02 -3.76 7.48
C PHE A 10 4.84 -3.84 6.19
N GLY A 11 6.17 -3.95 6.30
CA GLY A 11 7.04 -4.10 5.12
C GLY A 11 6.71 -5.35 4.29
N ARG A 12 6.47 -6.50 4.94
CA ARG A 12 6.05 -7.73 4.25
C ARG A 12 4.69 -7.58 3.56
N SER A 13 3.73 -6.94 4.23
CA SER A 13 2.41 -6.68 3.64
C SER A 13 2.50 -5.78 2.40
N LEU A 14 3.35 -4.75 2.43
CA LEU A 14 3.60 -3.91 1.25
C LEU A 14 4.22 -4.69 0.09
N ASN A 15 5.25 -5.50 0.37
CA ASN A 15 5.87 -6.35 -0.64
C ASN A 15 4.83 -7.30 -1.27
N ASN A 16 4.08 -8.04 -0.45
CA ASN A 16 3.03 -8.93 -0.92
C ASN A 16 1.95 -8.18 -1.71
N PHE A 17 1.57 -6.98 -1.28
CA PHE A 17 0.60 -6.18 -2.01
C PHE A 17 1.08 -5.89 -3.43
N PHE A 18 2.26 -5.31 -3.61
CA PHE A 18 2.73 -4.93 -4.94
C PHE A 18 3.06 -6.13 -5.85
N ASN A 19 3.58 -7.22 -5.27
CA ASN A 19 4.10 -8.35 -6.05
C ASN A 19 3.10 -9.50 -6.22
N LEU A 20 2.14 -9.66 -5.32
CA LEU A 20 1.21 -10.79 -5.34
C LEU A 20 -0.25 -10.31 -5.46
N TYR A 21 -0.70 -9.39 -4.61
CA TYR A 21 -2.13 -9.07 -4.54
C TYR A 21 -2.57 -8.12 -5.66
N MET A 22 -1.85 -7.01 -5.86
CA MET A 22 -2.15 -5.99 -6.86
C MET A 22 -2.24 -6.54 -8.30
N PRO A 23 -1.34 -7.43 -8.79
CA PRO A 23 -1.45 -7.96 -10.15
C PRO A 23 -2.58 -8.98 -10.31
N LEU A 24 -2.98 -9.68 -9.24
CA LEU A 24 -4.00 -10.74 -9.29
C LEU A 24 -5.43 -10.22 -9.04
N ALA A 25 -5.58 -9.12 -8.31
CA ALA A 25 -6.89 -8.58 -7.98
C ALA A 25 -7.43 -7.69 -9.12
N ASP A 26 -8.70 -7.88 -9.46
CA ASP A 26 -9.43 -7.02 -10.41
C ASP A 26 -9.70 -5.63 -9.82
N GLU A 27 -9.95 -5.59 -8.51
CA GLU A 27 -10.28 -4.37 -7.77
C GLU A 27 -9.57 -4.30 -6.42
N TRP A 28 -9.11 -3.11 -6.04
CA TRP A 28 -8.58 -2.83 -4.71
C TRP A 28 -8.54 -1.33 -4.43
N THR A 29 -8.56 -0.95 -3.15
CA THR A 29 -8.33 0.42 -2.70
C THR A 29 -7.32 0.43 -1.56
N MET A 30 -6.29 1.27 -1.69
CA MET A 30 -5.27 1.48 -0.66
C MET A 30 -5.55 2.78 0.08
N PHE A 31 -5.57 2.70 1.42
CA PHE A 31 -5.84 3.83 2.30
C PHE A 31 -4.63 4.18 3.17
N ASP A 32 -4.40 5.47 3.37
CA ASP A 32 -3.61 6.02 4.46
C ASP A 32 -4.52 6.26 5.67
N ASN A 33 -4.36 5.44 6.72
CA ASN A 33 -5.07 5.59 7.99
C ASN A 33 -4.14 6.10 9.11
N SER A 34 -2.97 6.65 8.78
CA SER A 34 -2.02 7.19 9.75
C SER A 34 -2.49 8.49 10.41
N THR A 35 -3.46 9.18 9.79
CA THR A 35 -4.06 10.40 10.32
C THR A 35 -5.53 10.18 10.66
N THR A 36 -5.95 10.72 11.80
CA THR A 36 -7.34 10.73 12.27
C THR A 36 -8.02 12.06 11.87
N PRO A 37 -9.36 12.11 11.70
CA PRO A 37 -10.31 11.03 11.91
C PRO A 37 -10.64 10.20 10.66
N PHE A 38 -10.17 10.60 9.48
CA PHE A 38 -10.54 9.96 8.21
C PHE A 38 -9.33 9.38 7.50
N ALA A 39 -9.46 8.12 7.07
CA ALA A 39 -8.51 7.51 6.17
C ALA A 39 -8.60 8.17 4.79
N ARG A 40 -7.45 8.37 4.14
CA ARG A 40 -7.35 8.99 2.81
C ARG A 40 -7.06 7.91 1.78
N VAL A 41 -7.70 7.97 0.62
CA VAL A 41 -7.37 7.07 -0.49
C VAL A 41 -6.01 7.46 -1.06
N ILE A 42 -5.09 6.52 -1.16
CA ILE A 42 -3.79 6.70 -1.83
C ILE A 42 -3.94 6.36 -3.31
N ALA A 43 -4.49 5.18 -3.59
CA ALA A 43 -4.72 4.67 -4.93
C ALA A 43 -5.84 3.62 -4.92
N ALA A 44 -6.48 3.42 -6.07
CA ALA A 44 -7.44 2.36 -6.28
C ALA A 44 -7.31 1.79 -7.69
N LYS A 45 -7.60 0.50 -7.84
CA LYS A 45 -7.85 -0.15 -9.13
C LYS A 45 -9.33 -0.52 -9.18
N LEU A 46 -10.03 -0.10 -10.23
CA LEU A 46 -11.42 -0.44 -10.51
C LEU A 46 -11.57 -0.72 -11.99
N ALA A 47 -12.16 -1.85 -12.39
CA ALA A 47 -12.35 -2.23 -13.79
C ALA A 47 -11.06 -2.08 -14.64
N ASN A 48 -9.93 -2.58 -14.12
CA ASN A 48 -8.59 -2.44 -14.70
C ASN A 48 -8.04 -1.02 -14.85
N GLN A 49 -8.72 -0.01 -14.32
CA GLN A 49 -8.21 1.36 -14.29
C GLN A 49 -7.57 1.67 -12.93
N LEU A 50 -6.29 2.00 -12.95
CA LEU A 50 -5.56 2.49 -11.78
C LEU A 50 -5.75 4.00 -11.65
N THR A 51 -6.25 4.44 -10.51
CA THR A 51 -6.32 5.86 -10.10
C THR A 51 -5.40 6.06 -8.91
N VAL A 52 -4.47 7.02 -9.01
CA VAL A 52 -3.56 7.40 -7.92
C VAL A 52 -3.95 8.80 -7.45
N THR A 53 -4.49 8.89 -6.23
CA THR A 53 -4.94 10.14 -5.62
C THR A 53 -3.79 10.86 -4.91
N GLU A 54 -2.85 10.11 -4.33
CA GLU A 54 -1.69 10.66 -3.58
C GLU A 54 -0.36 10.17 -4.20
N PRO A 55 0.12 10.78 -5.30
CA PRO A 55 1.28 10.27 -6.06
C PRO A 55 2.56 10.17 -5.24
N ALA A 56 2.82 11.15 -4.36
CA ALA A 56 4.01 11.16 -3.52
C ALA A 56 4.02 9.99 -2.52
N THR A 57 2.89 9.75 -1.86
CA THR A 57 2.73 8.63 -0.92
C THR A 57 2.79 7.30 -1.64
N TRP A 58 2.14 7.17 -2.80
CA TRP A 58 2.20 5.98 -3.63
C TRP A 58 3.65 5.63 -4.03
N HIS A 59 4.40 6.59 -4.55
CA HIS A 59 5.79 6.39 -4.94
C HIS A 59 6.69 6.01 -3.75
N LYS A 60 6.44 6.59 -2.57
CA LYS A 60 7.13 6.21 -1.33
C LYS A 60 6.86 4.74 -0.97
N LEU A 61 5.61 4.29 -1.05
CA LEU A 61 5.24 2.91 -0.75
C LEU A 61 5.85 1.92 -1.75
N GLN A 62 5.92 2.28 -3.03
CA GLN A 62 6.61 1.49 -4.06
C GLN A 62 8.11 1.35 -3.78
N LYS A 63 8.77 2.40 -3.30
CA LYS A 63 10.19 2.33 -2.90
C LYS A 63 10.39 1.43 -1.68
N LEU A 64 9.51 1.57 -0.68
CA LEU A 64 9.57 0.78 0.55
C LEU A 64 9.35 -0.71 0.31
N SER A 65 8.57 -1.11 -0.69
CA SER A 65 8.36 -2.52 -1.03
C SER A 65 9.59 -3.18 -1.67
N GLN A 66 10.50 -2.41 -2.26
CA GLN A 66 11.70 -2.89 -2.95
C GLN A 66 12.95 -2.98 -2.05
N THR A 67 12.94 -2.32 -0.88
CA THR A 67 14.13 -2.23 0.01
C THR A 67 14.24 -3.42 0.99
N GLY A 68 13.49 -4.50 0.75
CA GLY A 68 13.32 -5.63 1.69
C GLY A 68 13.83 -6.98 1.20
N SER A 69 14.72 -7.02 0.20
CA SER A 69 15.39 -8.23 -0.28
C SER A 69 16.69 -8.50 0.47
#